data_AF-A0A9P6X4B5-F1
#
_entry.id   AF-A0A9P6X4B5-F1
#
_cell.length_a   1.000
_cell.length_b   1.000
_cell.length_c   1.000
_cell.angle_alpha   90.00
_cell.angle_beta   90.00
_cell.angle_gamma   90.00
#
_symmetry.space_group_name_H-M   'P 1'
#
loop_
_entity.id
_entity.type
_entity.pdbx_description
1 polymer ?
#
loop_
_entity_poly.entity_id
_entity_poly.type
_entity_poly.pdbx_seq_one_letter_code
_entity_poly.pdbx_strand_id
1 'polypeptide(L)'
;MSLSPKLLKEFSIKFAKQIIPTTDNEAKERLSLLASDLAEYIIKCESASFASLRNISSIIFTLTSKFVDDTAYHLYKDLILGSTSTLHKLSQTLDLYCFYDKPLMQVIQDNPDIADRSYTEIMAICDQYNTTPVEITNDLNRKRKPEFAEETVLNLLRTFSIIVHETDDTPLLPLIGQEGFIHLLSSETPINIIEECLMLIQSIDMVKRKEEVMSLVNKLADLVSTQQGSYTTHQWHRVRRMSLNCLYDMTKAGIQLKKNILEKLVRTAEDVITYSGIPTTLVAHEEVDRIFYFIFKILLLTLMEYPEVINEKYSKEFEKFIKKVGDFLDEKYYAYNVFQALERHMSQNIV
;
A
#
# COMPACT_ATOMS: atom_id res chain seq x y z
N MET A 1 -24.21 21.75 4.42
CA MET A 1 -23.75 23.15 4.36
C MET A 1 -22.23 23.13 4.26
N SER A 2 -21.65 23.53 3.13
CA SER A 2 -20.19 23.62 2.95
C SER A 2 -19.65 24.86 3.69
N LEU A 3 -18.64 24.69 4.55
CA LEU A 3 -17.96 25.82 5.18
C LEU A 3 -17.16 26.63 4.15
N SER A 4 -17.24 27.96 4.23
CA SER A 4 -16.55 28.84 3.28
C SER A 4 -15.02 28.73 3.43
N PRO A 5 -14.24 28.82 2.34
CA PRO A 5 -12.78 28.86 2.36
C PRO A 5 -12.17 29.91 3.32
N LYS A 6 -12.95 30.93 3.68
CA LYS A 6 -12.56 32.01 4.59
C LYS A 6 -12.39 31.54 6.04
N LEU A 7 -13.26 30.63 6.51
CA LEU A 7 -13.18 30.07 7.87
C LEU A 7 -12.00 29.11 8.03
N LEU A 8 -11.74 28.29 7.01
CA LEU A 8 -10.54 27.45 6.94
C LEU A 8 -9.26 28.29 6.94
N LYS A 9 -9.23 29.37 6.16
CA LYS A 9 -8.09 30.30 6.13
C LYS A 9 -7.88 31.03 7.47
N GLU A 10 -8.95 31.47 8.13
CA GLU A 10 -8.88 32.08 9.46
C GLU A 10 -8.42 31.10 10.54
N PHE A 11 -8.85 29.83 10.45
CA PHE A 11 -8.35 28.74 11.31
C PHE A 11 -6.86 28.51 11.09
N SER A 12 -6.41 28.28 9.84
CA SER A 12 -4.99 28.09 9.52
C SER A 12 -4.11 29.28 9.90
N ILE A 13 -4.62 30.52 9.81
CA ILE A 13 -3.91 31.73 10.22
C ILE A 13 -3.84 31.86 11.75
N LYS A 14 -4.91 31.55 12.49
CA LYS A 14 -4.89 31.54 13.96
C LYS A 14 -3.97 30.44 14.49
N PHE A 15 -4.04 29.27 13.86
CA PHE A 15 -3.21 28.11 14.11
C PHE A 15 -1.72 28.36 13.86
N ALA A 16 -1.35 28.87 12.68
CA ALA A 16 0.04 29.20 12.35
C ALA A 16 0.65 30.28 13.27
N LYS A 17 -0.18 31.12 13.90
CA LYS A 17 0.27 32.15 14.86
C LYS A 17 0.49 31.62 16.29
N GLN A 18 -0.14 30.49 16.64
CA GLN A 18 -0.08 29.91 18.00
C GLN A 18 1.02 28.85 18.13
N ILE A 19 1.58 28.45 17.01
CA ILE A 19 2.69 27.53 16.88
C ILE A 19 3.99 28.34 16.83
N ILE A 20 4.31 28.99 17.95
CA ILE A 20 5.69 29.44 18.22
C ILE A 20 6.20 28.49 19.29
N PRO A 21 7.32 27.79 19.05
CA PRO A 21 7.82 26.82 20.01
C PRO A 21 8.27 27.56 21.27
N THR A 22 7.56 27.34 22.36
CA THR A 22 8.03 27.70 23.69
C THR A 22 7.82 26.51 24.59
N THR A 23 8.85 26.19 25.36
CA THR A 23 9.06 25.03 26.26
C THR A 23 8.10 24.99 27.46
N ASP A 24 6.86 25.44 27.30
CA ASP A 24 5.94 25.74 28.39
C ASP A 24 4.78 24.74 28.45
N ASN A 25 4.42 24.29 29.65
CA ASN A 25 3.33 23.32 29.89
C ASN A 25 1.96 23.86 29.39
N GLU A 26 1.82 25.17 29.29
CA GLU A 26 0.64 25.83 28.72
C GLU A 26 0.47 25.57 27.22
N ALA A 27 1.55 25.29 26.48
CA ALA A 27 1.50 24.93 25.07
C ALA A 27 0.94 23.52 24.85
N LYS A 28 1.23 22.58 25.77
CA LYS A 28 0.69 21.20 25.74
C LYS A 28 -0.81 21.18 26.02
N GLU A 29 -1.27 21.98 26.97
CA GLU A 29 -2.70 22.12 27.29
C GLU A 29 -3.47 22.77 26.13
N ARG A 30 -2.86 23.75 25.45
CA ARG A 30 -3.42 24.38 24.24
C ARG A 30 -3.43 23.46 23.03
N LEU A 31 -2.41 22.63 22.82
CA LEU A 31 -2.38 21.58 21.78
C LEU A 31 -3.47 20.51 22.02
N SER A 32 -3.70 20.15 23.28
CA SER A 32 -4.78 19.22 23.67
C SER A 32 -6.18 19.81 23.40
N LEU A 33 -6.38 21.10 23.67
CA LEU A 33 -7.62 21.82 23.33
C LEU A 33 -7.81 21.93 21.81
N LEU A 34 -6.73 22.18 21.05
CA LEU A 34 -6.73 22.22 19.58
C LEU A 34 -7.05 20.88 18.92
N ALA A 35 -6.54 19.77 19.47
CA ALA A 35 -6.88 18.41 19.03
C ALA A 35 -8.36 18.08 19.32
N SER A 36 -8.89 18.54 20.45
CA SER A 36 -10.31 18.42 20.80
C SER A 36 -11.20 19.24 19.86
N ASP A 37 -10.81 20.47 19.52
CA ASP A 37 -11.53 21.30 18.55
C ASP A 37 -11.54 20.63 17.18
N LEU A 38 -10.39 20.13 16.69
CA LEU A 38 -10.28 19.36 15.44
C LEU A 38 -11.21 18.13 15.43
N ALA A 39 -11.29 17.38 16.54
CA ALA A 39 -12.18 16.24 16.67
C ALA A 39 -13.67 16.64 16.59
N GLU A 40 -14.06 17.76 17.21
CA GLU A 40 -15.42 18.30 17.16
C GLU A 40 -15.77 18.84 15.76
N TYR A 41 -14.80 19.42 15.04
CA TYR A 41 -14.95 19.86 13.66
C TYR A 41 -15.13 18.69 12.68
N ILE A 42 -14.43 17.57 12.89
CA ILE A 42 -14.58 16.34 12.09
C ILE A 42 -15.97 15.73 12.26
N ILE A 43 -16.49 15.69 13.49
CA ILE A 43 -17.86 15.20 13.77
C ILE A 43 -18.93 16.04 13.06
N LYS A 44 -18.73 17.36 12.97
CA LYS A 44 -19.65 18.26 12.23
C LYS A 44 -19.50 18.18 10.71
N CYS A 45 -18.49 17.46 10.21
CA CYS A 45 -18.22 17.27 8.79
C CYS A 45 -18.83 15.98 8.21
N GLU A 46 -19.83 15.35 8.84
CA GLU A 46 -20.55 14.16 8.32
C GLU A 46 -21.16 14.32 6.91
N SER A 47 -21.12 15.52 6.32
CA SER A 47 -21.43 15.78 4.91
C SER A 47 -20.22 16.21 4.04
N ALA A 48 -19.00 15.75 4.36
CA ALA A 48 -17.74 16.31 3.86
C ALA A 48 -17.59 16.25 2.32
N SER A 49 -17.53 17.44 1.71
CA SER A 49 -16.90 17.60 0.40
C SER A 49 -15.40 17.27 0.49
N PHE A 50 -14.83 16.63 -0.54
CA PHE A 50 -13.41 16.27 -0.61
C PHE A 50 -12.43 17.41 -0.27
N ALA A 51 -12.79 18.66 -0.53
CA ALA A 51 -12.00 19.84 -0.16
C ALA A 51 -11.78 19.98 1.36
N SER A 52 -12.74 19.59 2.20
CA SER A 52 -12.61 19.64 3.66
C SER A 52 -11.64 18.57 4.17
N LEU A 53 -11.72 17.36 3.61
CA LEU A 53 -10.82 16.25 3.95
C LEU A 53 -9.37 16.59 3.61
N ARG A 54 -9.14 17.19 2.43
CA ARG A 54 -7.83 17.68 2.01
C ARG A 54 -7.22 18.67 3.02
N ASN A 55 -7.99 19.67 3.43
CA ASN A 55 -7.46 20.69 4.33
C ASN A 55 -7.14 20.11 5.70
N ILE A 56 -8.00 19.20 6.22
CA ILE A 56 -7.78 18.56 7.51
C ILE A 56 -6.52 17.67 7.46
N SER A 57 -6.37 16.83 6.43
CA SER A 57 -5.19 15.96 6.30
C SER A 57 -3.89 16.77 6.17
N SER A 58 -3.92 17.86 5.39
CA SER A 58 -2.76 18.75 5.22
C SER A 58 -2.37 19.45 6.52
N ILE A 59 -3.34 19.93 7.29
CA ILE A 59 -3.11 20.57 8.59
C ILE A 59 -2.49 19.58 9.58
N ILE A 60 -3.07 18.38 9.69
CA ILE A 60 -2.59 17.34 10.60
C ILE A 60 -1.17 16.93 10.21
N PHE A 61 -0.91 16.61 8.94
CA PHE A 61 0.42 16.27 8.48
C PHE A 61 1.44 17.39 8.76
N THR A 62 1.08 18.64 8.50
CA THR A 62 1.96 19.79 8.77
C THR A 62 2.32 19.90 10.26
N LEU A 63 1.36 19.68 11.15
CA LEU A 63 1.64 19.66 12.60
C LEU A 63 2.55 18.51 12.99
N THR A 64 2.17 17.29 12.59
CA THR A 64 2.91 16.08 12.96
C THR A 64 4.35 16.17 12.45
N SER A 65 4.58 16.75 11.28
CA SER A 65 5.93 16.92 10.73
C SER A 65 6.77 18.02 11.43
N LYS A 66 6.14 19.07 11.97
CA LYS A 66 6.86 20.19 12.61
C LYS A 66 7.01 20.06 14.13
N PHE A 67 6.08 19.38 14.78
CA PHE A 67 6.02 19.17 16.23
C PHE A 67 5.88 17.69 16.50
N VAL A 68 6.88 16.94 16.02
CA VAL A 68 6.88 15.47 15.99
C VAL A 68 6.55 14.91 17.37
N ASP A 69 7.39 15.18 18.37
CA ASP A 69 7.26 14.61 19.72
C ASP A 69 5.90 14.88 20.37
N ASP A 70 5.47 16.14 20.40
CA ASP A 70 4.23 16.54 21.08
C ASP A 70 2.99 16.10 20.27
N THR A 71 2.95 16.37 18.97
CA THR A 71 1.76 16.08 18.14
C THR A 71 1.58 14.60 17.92
N ALA A 72 2.65 13.85 17.64
CA ALA A 72 2.57 12.40 17.45
C ALA A 72 2.05 11.70 18.73
N TYR A 73 2.54 12.10 19.89
CA TYR A 73 2.11 11.54 21.17
C TYR A 73 0.64 11.86 21.50
N HIS A 74 0.18 13.08 21.21
CA HIS A 74 -1.24 13.43 21.40
C HIS A 74 -2.16 12.67 20.44
N LEU A 75 -1.76 12.53 19.17
CA LEU A 75 -2.51 11.76 18.17
C LEU A 75 -2.51 10.26 18.49
N TYR A 76 -1.41 9.71 19.02
CA TYR A 76 -1.34 8.36 19.55
C TYR A 76 -2.36 8.14 20.69
N LYS A 77 -2.42 9.08 21.66
CA LYS A 77 -3.41 9.01 22.74
C LYS A 77 -4.84 9.09 22.23
N ASP A 78 -5.10 9.94 21.25
CA ASP A 78 -6.41 10.01 20.61
C ASP A 78 -6.77 8.69 19.91
N LEU A 79 -5.83 8.05 19.23
CA LEU A 79 -6.03 6.74 18.60
C LEU A 79 -6.39 5.64 19.60
N ILE A 80 -5.87 5.70 20.84
CA ILE A 80 -6.27 4.78 21.92
C ILE A 80 -7.76 4.92 22.27
N LEU A 81 -8.37 6.08 22.04
CA LEU A 81 -9.83 6.29 22.21
C LEU A 81 -10.66 5.54 21.15
N GLY A 82 -10.02 4.89 20.18
CA GLY A 82 -10.65 3.97 19.24
C GLY A 82 -11.56 4.68 18.25
N SER A 83 -12.78 4.17 18.08
CA SER A 83 -13.73 4.61 17.03
C SER A 83 -14.09 6.11 17.05
N THR A 84 -13.89 6.80 18.17
CA THR A 84 -14.14 8.24 18.28
C THR A 84 -12.97 9.11 17.83
N SER A 85 -11.79 8.52 17.65
CA SER A 85 -10.54 9.19 17.26
C SER A 85 -10.67 9.97 15.96
N THR A 86 -10.02 11.12 15.92
CA THR A 86 -9.82 11.95 14.73
C THR A 86 -9.13 11.16 13.62
N LEU A 87 -8.04 10.45 13.96
CA LEU A 87 -7.28 9.68 12.96
C LEU A 87 -8.01 8.42 12.50
N HIS A 88 -8.81 7.79 13.36
CA HIS A 88 -9.66 6.68 12.94
C HIS A 88 -10.74 7.15 11.95
N LYS A 89 -11.40 8.28 12.22
CA LYS A 89 -12.37 8.87 11.28
C LYS A 89 -11.71 9.31 9.98
N LEU A 90 -10.47 9.80 10.04
CA LEU A 90 -9.71 10.14 8.84
C LEU A 90 -9.24 8.89 8.08
N SER A 91 -8.91 7.78 8.74
CA SER A 91 -8.58 6.53 8.04
C SER A 91 -9.76 5.96 7.25
N GLN A 92 -10.99 6.13 7.74
CA GLN A 92 -12.21 5.81 6.99
C GLN A 92 -12.34 6.62 5.68
N THR A 93 -11.65 7.76 5.55
CA THR A 93 -11.66 8.51 4.28
C THR A 93 -10.94 7.78 3.16
N LEU A 94 -10.10 6.79 3.47
CA LEU A 94 -9.48 5.93 2.46
C LEU A 94 -10.53 5.16 1.63
N ASP A 95 -11.66 4.80 2.25
CA ASP A 95 -12.77 4.12 1.56
C ASP A 95 -13.42 5.02 0.48
N LEU A 96 -13.21 6.33 0.57
CA LEU A 96 -13.73 7.30 -0.39
C LEU A 96 -12.82 7.45 -1.62
N TYR A 97 -11.60 6.93 -1.57
CA TYR A 97 -10.61 7.10 -2.62
C TYR A 97 -10.51 5.88 -3.54
N CYS A 98 -10.60 6.17 -4.83
CA CYS A 98 -10.55 5.19 -5.89
C CYS A 98 -9.52 5.69 -6.91
N PHE A 99 -8.40 4.95 -7.04
CA PHE A 99 -7.25 5.38 -7.84
C PHE A 99 -7.22 4.78 -9.25
N TYR A 100 -8.26 4.04 -9.66
CA TYR A 100 -8.33 3.39 -10.97
C TYR A 100 -8.00 4.36 -12.13
N ASP A 101 -6.82 4.19 -12.72
CA ASP A 101 -6.44 4.80 -13.98
C ASP A 101 -6.82 3.86 -15.11
N LYS A 102 -8.00 4.06 -15.71
CA LYS A 102 -8.33 3.47 -17.01
C LYS A 102 -8.30 4.53 -18.11
N PRO A 103 -8.00 4.18 -19.38
CA PRO A 103 -8.20 5.06 -20.55
C PRO A 103 -9.61 5.68 -20.59
N LEU A 104 -10.57 4.98 -20.01
CA LEU A 104 -11.94 5.40 -19.78
C LEU A 104 -12.13 6.63 -18.88
N MET A 105 -11.21 6.90 -17.94
CA MET A 105 -11.25 8.14 -17.16
C MET A 105 -10.92 9.34 -18.03
N GLN A 106 -9.98 9.21 -18.97
CA GLN A 106 -9.71 10.23 -19.99
C GLN A 106 -10.93 10.41 -20.92
N VAL A 107 -11.57 9.31 -21.33
CA VAL A 107 -12.84 9.34 -22.10
C VAL A 107 -13.91 10.18 -21.39
N ILE A 108 -14.13 9.94 -20.10
CA ILE A 108 -15.14 10.65 -19.30
C ILE A 108 -14.73 12.11 -19.02
N GLN A 109 -13.43 12.40 -18.87
CA GLN A 109 -12.94 13.76 -18.71
C GLN A 109 -13.09 14.59 -19.99
N ASP A 110 -12.76 14.00 -21.14
CA ASP A 110 -12.88 14.63 -22.45
C ASP A 110 -14.35 14.69 -22.93
N ASN A 111 -15.23 13.84 -22.38
CA ASN A 111 -16.66 13.78 -22.69
C ASN A 111 -17.51 13.78 -21.38
N PRO A 112 -17.63 14.91 -20.67
CA PRO A 112 -18.28 14.98 -19.36
C PRO A 112 -19.78 14.66 -19.37
N ASP A 113 -20.41 14.72 -20.55
CA ASP A 113 -21.82 14.46 -20.86
C ASP A 113 -22.05 13.04 -21.43
N ILE A 114 -21.04 12.17 -21.44
CA ILE A 114 -21.12 10.84 -22.08
C ILE A 114 -22.24 9.95 -21.53
N ALA A 115 -22.70 10.17 -20.30
CA ALA A 115 -23.83 9.48 -19.69
C ALA A 115 -25.19 9.83 -20.34
N ASP A 116 -25.28 11.00 -20.98
CA ASP A 116 -26.49 11.52 -21.63
C ASP A 116 -26.49 11.30 -23.15
N ARG A 117 -25.39 10.75 -23.71
CA ARG A 117 -25.23 10.50 -25.14
C ARG A 117 -25.91 9.20 -25.58
N SER A 118 -26.28 9.14 -26.86
CA SER A 118 -26.85 7.94 -27.45
C SER A 118 -25.83 6.79 -27.51
N TYR A 119 -26.30 5.54 -27.53
CA TYR A 119 -25.44 4.36 -27.61
C TYR A 119 -24.47 4.40 -28.80
N THR A 120 -24.91 4.93 -29.93
CA THR A 120 -24.09 5.07 -31.15
C THR A 120 -22.95 6.08 -30.97
N GLU A 121 -23.19 7.17 -30.23
CA GLU A 121 -22.16 8.17 -29.90
C GLU A 121 -21.16 7.62 -28.88
N ILE A 122 -21.65 6.88 -27.88
CA ILE A 122 -20.80 6.18 -26.91
C ILE A 122 -19.89 5.17 -27.62
N MET A 123 -20.41 4.40 -28.58
CA MET A 123 -19.62 3.46 -29.39
C MET A 123 -18.53 4.17 -30.21
N ALA A 124 -18.81 5.31 -30.82
CA ALA A 124 -17.81 6.04 -31.59
C ALA A 124 -16.67 6.58 -30.70
N ILE A 125 -16.98 6.97 -29.47
CA ILE A 125 -15.99 7.39 -28.47
C ILE A 125 -15.20 6.16 -27.96
N CYS A 126 -15.88 5.03 -27.73
CA CYS A 126 -15.23 3.76 -27.38
C CYS A 126 -14.14 3.37 -28.39
N ASP A 127 -14.44 3.47 -29.67
CA ASP A 127 -13.51 3.13 -30.75
C ASP A 127 -12.29 4.06 -30.79
N GLN A 128 -12.46 5.34 -30.46
CA GLN A 128 -11.36 6.32 -30.38
C GLN A 128 -10.36 6.03 -29.26
N TYR A 129 -10.84 5.46 -28.15
CA TYR A 129 -10.05 5.24 -26.94
C TYR A 129 -9.79 3.75 -26.64
N ASN A 130 -10.07 2.86 -27.61
CA ASN A 130 -9.87 1.40 -27.48
C ASN A 130 -10.57 0.82 -26.24
N THR A 131 -11.84 1.16 -26.03
CA THR A 131 -12.65 0.70 -24.89
C THR A 131 -14.03 0.21 -25.32
N THR A 132 -14.86 -0.29 -24.39
CA THR A 132 -16.21 -0.80 -24.64
C THR A 132 -17.30 -0.01 -23.88
N PRO A 133 -18.55 0.03 -24.37
CA PRO A 133 -19.63 0.76 -23.67
C PRO A 133 -19.94 0.21 -22.28
N VAL A 134 -19.73 -1.10 -22.07
CA VAL A 134 -19.88 -1.76 -20.77
C VAL A 134 -18.84 -1.25 -19.79
N GLU A 135 -17.60 -1.04 -20.24
CA GLU A 135 -16.56 -0.44 -19.41
C GLU A 135 -16.86 1.02 -19.09
N ILE A 136 -17.38 1.82 -20.05
CA ILE A 136 -17.81 3.21 -19.79
C ILE A 136 -18.93 3.24 -18.76
N THR A 137 -19.91 2.36 -18.87
CA THR A 137 -21.04 2.30 -17.93
C THR A 137 -20.59 1.89 -16.53
N ASN A 138 -19.68 0.92 -16.42
CA ASN A 138 -19.08 0.53 -15.15
C ASN A 138 -18.24 1.66 -14.54
N ASP A 139 -17.52 2.43 -15.35
CA ASP A 139 -16.69 3.56 -14.89
C ASP A 139 -17.50 4.82 -14.57
N LEU A 140 -18.60 5.10 -15.29
CA LEU A 140 -19.57 6.16 -14.93
C LEU A 140 -20.24 5.89 -13.57
N ASN A 141 -20.45 4.62 -13.25
CA ASN A 141 -20.95 4.18 -11.94
C ASN A 141 -19.87 4.23 -10.85
N ARG A 142 -18.58 4.42 -11.20
CA ARG A 142 -17.48 4.61 -10.24
C ARG A 142 -17.35 6.10 -9.90
N LYS A 143 -17.13 6.40 -8.62
CA LYS A 143 -16.92 7.79 -8.17
C LYS A 143 -15.61 8.31 -8.79
N ARG A 144 -15.69 9.41 -9.57
CA ARG A 144 -14.52 10.10 -10.15
C ARG A 144 -13.43 10.29 -9.08
N LYS A 145 -12.15 10.06 -9.44
CA LYS A 145 -10.99 10.40 -8.60
C LYS A 145 -11.15 11.86 -8.12
N PRO A 146 -11.28 12.10 -6.81
CA PRO A 146 -11.43 13.45 -6.29
C PRO A 146 -10.21 14.30 -6.58
N GLU A 147 -10.43 15.59 -6.84
CA GLU A 147 -9.34 16.57 -6.86
C GLU A 147 -8.55 16.46 -5.54
N PHE A 148 -7.22 16.34 -5.62
CA PHE A 148 -6.32 16.19 -4.46
C PHE A 148 -6.41 14.88 -3.67
N ALA A 149 -7.00 13.83 -4.24
CA ALA A 149 -7.07 12.51 -3.61
C ALA A 149 -5.69 11.97 -3.19
N GLU A 150 -4.72 12.06 -4.10
CA GLU A 150 -3.38 11.55 -3.87
C GLU A 150 -2.65 12.29 -2.74
N GLU A 151 -2.68 13.62 -2.75
CA GLU A 151 -2.12 14.46 -1.68
C GLU A 151 -2.74 14.13 -0.32
N THR A 152 -4.07 13.95 -0.28
CA THR A 152 -4.80 13.67 0.96
C THR A 152 -4.39 12.30 1.53
N VAL A 153 -4.35 11.27 0.69
CA VAL A 153 -3.95 9.92 1.11
C VAL A 153 -2.49 9.90 1.58
N LEU A 154 -1.58 10.54 0.84
CA LEU A 154 -0.17 10.62 1.24
C LEU A 154 0.03 11.34 2.58
N ASN A 155 -0.65 12.46 2.80
CA ASN A 155 -0.57 13.19 4.06
C ASN A 155 -1.00 12.30 5.23
N LEU A 156 -2.10 11.55 5.05
CA LEU A 156 -2.60 10.65 6.06
C LEU A 156 -1.62 9.50 6.35
N LEU A 157 -1.12 8.81 5.32
CA LEU A 157 -0.16 7.71 5.49
C LEU A 157 1.12 8.18 6.17
N ARG A 158 1.63 9.35 5.80
CA ARG A 158 2.82 9.94 6.43
C ARG A 158 2.60 10.36 7.86
N THR A 159 1.41 10.87 8.20
CA THR A 159 1.05 11.12 9.60
C THR A 159 1.12 9.82 10.42
N PHE A 160 0.55 8.71 9.93
CA PHE A 160 0.70 7.41 10.60
C PHE A 160 2.16 6.98 10.70
N SER A 161 2.96 7.19 9.66
CA SER A 161 4.39 6.83 9.67
C SER A 161 5.16 7.56 10.75
N ILE A 162 4.92 8.87 10.93
CA ILE A 162 5.58 9.65 11.98
C ILE A 162 5.12 9.16 13.36
N ILE A 163 3.82 8.93 13.55
CA ILE A 163 3.30 8.47 14.85
C ILE A 163 3.92 7.14 15.25
N VAL A 164 3.99 6.18 14.34
CA VAL A 164 4.58 4.85 14.62
C VAL A 164 6.07 4.95 14.92
N HIS A 165 6.79 5.85 14.26
CA HIS A 165 8.21 6.06 14.54
C HIS A 165 8.46 6.55 15.97
N GLU A 166 7.59 7.42 16.48
CA GLU A 166 7.70 8.00 17.82
C GLU A 166 7.10 7.13 18.94
N THR A 167 6.33 6.10 18.58
CA THR A 167 5.56 5.31 19.55
C THR A 167 5.76 3.80 19.37
N ASP A 168 4.72 3.10 18.93
CA ASP A 168 4.70 1.67 18.62
C ASP A 168 3.80 1.40 17.40
N ASP A 169 3.52 0.13 17.09
CA ASP A 169 2.73 -0.30 15.94
C ASP A 169 1.20 -0.28 16.15
N THR A 170 0.73 -0.05 17.38
CA THR A 170 -0.71 0.01 17.74
C THR A 170 -1.51 1.03 16.91
N PRO A 171 -0.98 2.22 16.56
CA PRO A 171 -1.63 3.17 15.66
C PRO A 171 -1.99 2.63 14.29
N LEU A 172 -1.33 1.57 13.82
CA LEU A 172 -1.60 0.99 12.51
C LEU A 172 -2.77 0.02 12.49
N LEU A 173 -3.17 -0.54 13.64
CA LEU A 173 -4.23 -1.54 13.69
C LEU A 173 -5.57 -1.01 13.13
N PRO A 174 -6.02 0.21 13.51
CA PRO A 174 -7.23 0.77 12.97
C PRO A 174 -7.12 1.13 11.48
N LEU A 175 -5.90 1.24 10.93
CA LEU A 175 -5.62 1.53 9.52
C LEU A 175 -5.63 0.26 8.68
N ILE A 176 -4.88 -0.77 9.06
CA ILE A 176 -4.76 -2.03 8.30
C ILE A 176 -6.07 -2.84 8.28
N GLY A 177 -6.95 -2.59 9.25
CA GLY A 177 -8.30 -3.16 9.28
C GLY A 177 -9.30 -2.47 8.33
N GLN A 178 -8.96 -1.32 7.74
CA GLN A 178 -9.87 -0.61 6.83
C GLN A 178 -9.81 -1.22 5.42
N GLU A 179 -10.99 -1.40 4.83
CA GLU A 179 -11.11 -1.90 3.46
C GLU A 179 -10.39 -0.97 2.45
N GLY A 180 -10.53 0.34 2.63
CA GLY A 180 -9.89 1.36 1.80
C GLY A 180 -8.37 1.27 1.82
N PHE A 181 -7.75 1.01 2.98
CA PHE A 181 -6.30 0.79 3.06
C PHE A 181 -5.89 -0.47 2.28
N ILE A 182 -6.63 -1.57 2.45
CA ILE A 182 -6.39 -2.83 1.73
C ILE A 182 -6.52 -2.63 0.21
N HIS A 183 -7.44 -1.77 -0.24
CA HIS A 183 -7.60 -1.42 -1.65
C HIS A 183 -6.47 -0.56 -2.22
N LEU A 184 -5.75 0.21 -1.38
CA LEU A 184 -4.55 0.93 -1.83
C LEU A 184 -3.44 -0.02 -2.30
N LEU A 185 -3.41 -1.26 -1.79
CA LEU A 185 -2.49 -2.31 -2.24
C LEU A 185 -2.95 -2.93 -3.57
N SER A 186 -3.01 -2.11 -4.61
CA SER A 186 -3.40 -2.47 -5.97
C SER A 186 -2.41 -1.90 -6.99
N SER A 187 -2.25 -2.58 -8.13
CA SER A 187 -1.46 -2.08 -9.26
C SER A 187 -2.03 -0.80 -9.89
N GLU A 188 -3.28 -0.47 -9.57
CA GLU A 188 -3.96 0.73 -10.05
C GLU A 188 -3.73 1.94 -9.13
N THR A 189 -3.06 1.77 -8.00
CA THR A 189 -2.73 2.87 -7.08
C THR A 189 -1.43 3.56 -7.49
N PRO A 190 -1.31 4.90 -7.34
CA PRO A 190 -0.05 5.61 -7.52
C PRO A 190 1.09 4.99 -6.72
N ILE A 191 2.25 4.82 -7.36
CA ILE A 191 3.37 4.07 -6.77
C ILE A 191 3.87 4.67 -5.45
N ASN A 192 3.91 6.00 -5.33
CA ASN A 192 4.27 6.69 -4.10
C ASN A 192 3.33 6.31 -2.94
N ILE A 193 2.03 6.13 -3.19
CA ILE A 193 1.08 5.66 -2.18
C ILE A 193 1.34 4.19 -1.83
N ILE A 194 1.58 3.33 -2.82
CA ILE A 194 1.91 1.91 -2.58
C ILE A 194 3.16 1.80 -1.72
N GLU A 195 4.22 2.54 -2.03
CA GLU A 195 5.46 2.52 -1.26
C GLU A 195 5.26 2.95 0.19
N GLU A 196 4.50 4.02 0.43
CA GLU A 196 4.16 4.47 1.79
C GLU A 196 3.34 3.41 2.54
N CYS A 197 2.38 2.76 1.87
CA CYS A 197 1.62 1.65 2.48
C CYS A 197 2.55 0.48 2.86
N LEU A 198 3.47 0.10 1.98
CA LEU A 198 4.41 -1.00 2.24
C LEU A 198 5.40 -0.65 3.36
N MET A 199 5.85 0.60 3.47
CA MET A 199 6.69 1.04 4.59
C MET A 199 5.95 0.96 5.93
N LEU A 200 4.67 1.37 5.97
CA LEU A 200 3.84 1.23 7.16
C LEU A 200 3.62 -0.24 7.54
N ILE A 201 3.40 -1.11 6.56
CA ILE A 201 3.25 -2.55 6.83
C ILE A 201 4.55 -3.10 7.44
N GLN A 202 5.72 -2.67 6.97
CA GLN A 202 7.01 -3.11 7.48
C GLN A 202 7.32 -2.64 8.91
N SER A 203 6.65 -1.61 9.42
CA SER A 203 6.83 -1.17 10.81
C SER A 203 5.97 -1.93 11.82
N ILE A 204 5.13 -2.87 11.37
CA ILE A 204 4.29 -3.70 12.24
C ILE A 204 5.11 -4.83 12.87
N ASP A 205 4.92 -5.09 14.16
CA ASP A 205 5.43 -6.28 14.81
C ASP A 205 4.61 -7.51 14.39
N MET A 206 5.03 -8.12 13.27
CA MET A 206 4.34 -9.27 12.65
C MET A 206 4.16 -10.45 13.60
N VAL A 207 5.01 -10.60 14.61
CA VAL A 207 4.91 -11.70 15.59
C VAL A 207 3.74 -11.43 16.55
N LYS A 208 3.56 -10.18 16.99
CA LYS A 208 2.47 -9.79 17.88
C LYS A 208 1.12 -9.66 17.15
N ARG A 209 1.13 -9.23 15.89
CA ARG A 209 -0.08 -8.81 15.13
C ARG A 209 -0.50 -9.77 14.02
N LYS A 210 -0.23 -11.07 14.19
CA LYS A 210 -0.43 -12.07 13.14
C LYS A 210 -1.85 -12.05 12.58
N GLU A 211 -2.85 -12.02 13.46
CA GLU A 211 -4.25 -12.14 13.08
C GLU A 211 -4.72 -10.92 12.29
N GLU A 212 -4.26 -9.73 12.68
CA GLU A 212 -4.62 -8.46 12.07
C GLU A 212 -4.02 -8.29 10.67
N VAL A 213 -2.81 -8.82 10.43
CA VAL A 213 -2.13 -8.69 9.13
C VAL A 213 -2.47 -9.81 8.14
N MET A 214 -3.17 -10.87 8.56
CA MET A 214 -3.51 -12.01 7.67
C MET A 214 -4.29 -11.58 6.43
N SER A 215 -5.15 -10.56 6.54
CA SER A 215 -5.95 -10.03 5.43
C SER A 215 -5.09 -9.44 4.29
N LEU A 216 -3.88 -8.98 4.62
CA LEU A 216 -2.97 -8.32 3.68
C LEU A 216 -2.22 -9.31 2.79
N VAL A 217 -2.07 -10.57 3.21
CA VAL A 217 -1.23 -11.57 2.53
C VAL A 217 -1.58 -11.72 1.05
N ASN A 218 -2.88 -11.82 0.72
CA ASN A 218 -3.30 -11.96 -0.67
C ASN A 218 -2.99 -10.72 -1.51
N LYS A 219 -3.20 -9.52 -0.96
CA LYS A 219 -2.92 -8.25 -1.64
C LYS A 219 -1.42 -8.04 -1.86
N LEU A 220 -0.61 -8.38 -0.88
CA LEU A 220 0.86 -8.37 -1.03
C LEU A 220 1.29 -9.36 -2.12
N ALA A 221 0.73 -10.57 -2.15
CA ALA A 221 1.02 -11.55 -3.20
C ALA A 221 0.55 -11.09 -4.60
N ASP A 222 -0.57 -10.36 -4.68
CA ASP A 222 -1.03 -9.72 -5.92
C ASP A 222 -0.01 -8.67 -6.39
N LEU A 223 0.46 -7.79 -5.50
CA LEU A 223 1.49 -6.79 -5.82
C LEU A 223 2.81 -7.41 -6.28
N VAL A 224 3.24 -8.53 -5.69
CA VAL A 224 4.41 -9.30 -6.15
C VAL A 224 4.20 -9.81 -7.58
N SER A 225 2.99 -10.24 -7.91
CA SER A 225 2.64 -10.84 -9.20
C SER A 225 2.26 -9.81 -10.27
N THR A 226 2.14 -8.54 -9.91
CA THR A 226 1.76 -7.45 -10.83
C THR A 226 2.68 -7.44 -12.04
N GLN A 227 2.10 -7.35 -13.24
CA GLN A 227 2.85 -7.17 -14.48
C GLN A 227 3.40 -5.74 -14.56
N GLN A 228 4.47 -5.52 -15.34
CA GLN A 228 5.12 -4.20 -15.38
C GLN A 228 4.15 -3.06 -15.75
N GLY A 229 3.26 -3.29 -16.72
CA GLY A 229 2.25 -2.30 -17.11
C GLY A 229 2.87 -0.93 -17.45
N SER A 230 2.39 0.12 -16.79
CA SER A 230 2.88 1.50 -16.93
C SER A 230 4.10 1.83 -16.05
N TYR A 231 4.54 0.94 -15.17
CA TYR A 231 5.70 1.18 -14.31
C TYR A 231 7.00 1.19 -15.12
N THR A 232 7.94 2.04 -14.73
CA THR A 232 9.33 1.84 -15.16
C THR A 232 9.86 0.53 -14.57
N THR A 233 10.84 -0.10 -15.22
CA THR A 233 11.42 -1.38 -14.76
C THR A 233 11.93 -1.29 -13.31
N HIS A 234 12.55 -0.16 -12.93
CA HIS A 234 13.03 0.05 -11.56
C HIS A 234 11.87 0.13 -10.56
N GLN A 235 10.84 0.93 -10.85
CA GLN A 235 9.64 1.06 -10.03
C GLN A 235 8.93 -0.28 -9.84
N TRP A 236 8.80 -1.05 -10.92
CA TRP A 236 8.19 -2.36 -10.90
C TRP A 236 8.93 -3.35 -9.99
N HIS A 237 10.26 -3.47 -10.14
CA HIS A 237 11.05 -4.32 -9.27
C HIS A 237 11.03 -3.87 -7.80
N ARG A 238 11.04 -2.56 -7.57
CA ARG A 238 10.99 -1.98 -6.21
C ARG A 238 9.70 -2.33 -5.48
N VAL A 239 8.53 -2.18 -6.11
CA VAL A 239 7.24 -2.58 -5.52
C VAL A 239 7.21 -4.08 -5.21
N ARG A 240 7.68 -4.91 -6.15
CA ARG A 240 7.78 -6.37 -5.95
C ARG A 240 8.67 -6.71 -4.76
N ARG A 241 9.86 -6.12 -4.68
CA ARG A 241 10.81 -6.33 -3.58
C ARG A 241 10.22 -5.92 -2.24
N MET A 242 9.62 -4.74 -2.15
CA MET A 242 9.03 -4.26 -0.90
C MET A 242 7.88 -5.16 -0.43
N SER A 243 7.03 -5.61 -1.37
CA SER A 243 5.93 -6.54 -1.09
C SER A 243 6.44 -7.91 -0.64
N LEU A 244 7.49 -8.43 -1.29
CA LEU A 244 8.19 -9.65 -0.90
C LEU A 244 8.80 -9.55 0.50
N ASN A 245 9.39 -8.41 0.85
CA ASN A 245 9.94 -8.20 2.18
C ASN A 245 8.84 -8.28 3.25
N CYS A 246 7.67 -7.67 3.02
CA CYS A 246 6.52 -7.82 3.92
C CYS A 246 6.07 -9.28 4.06
N LEU A 247 5.94 -10.00 2.94
CA LEU A 247 5.58 -11.42 2.95
C LEU A 247 6.62 -12.30 3.68
N TYR A 248 7.90 -11.96 3.54
CA TYR A 248 8.98 -12.63 4.26
C TYR A 248 8.88 -12.41 5.76
N ASP A 249 8.64 -11.18 6.22
CA ASP A 249 8.47 -10.89 7.64
C ASP A 249 7.23 -11.59 8.23
N MET A 250 6.14 -11.66 7.46
CA MET A 250 4.95 -12.44 7.81
C MET A 250 5.24 -13.95 7.91
N THR A 251 5.98 -14.50 6.94
CA THR A 251 6.36 -15.92 6.93
C THR A 251 7.27 -16.23 8.11
N LYS A 252 8.27 -15.38 8.38
CA LYS A 252 9.17 -15.50 9.52
C LYS A 252 8.45 -15.39 10.87
N ALA A 253 7.39 -14.60 10.93
CA ALA A 253 6.53 -14.57 12.10
C ALA A 253 5.77 -15.89 12.28
N GLY A 254 5.63 -16.74 11.25
CA GLY A 254 4.90 -18.00 11.29
C GLY A 254 3.48 -17.89 10.73
N ILE A 255 3.23 -16.94 9.81
CA ILE A 255 1.98 -16.88 9.04
C ILE A 255 2.12 -17.84 7.87
N GLN A 256 1.29 -18.88 7.84
CA GLN A 256 1.30 -19.89 6.79
C GLN A 256 0.79 -19.32 5.47
N LEU A 257 1.64 -19.37 4.43
CA LEU A 257 1.24 -18.99 3.09
C LEU A 257 0.50 -20.13 2.39
N LYS A 258 -0.64 -19.80 1.77
CA LYS A 258 -1.43 -20.77 1.00
C LYS A 258 -0.73 -21.14 -0.30
N LYS A 259 -1.04 -22.34 -0.81
CA LYS A 259 -0.47 -22.88 -2.06
C LYS A 259 -0.55 -21.91 -3.25
N ASN A 260 -1.69 -21.25 -3.45
CA ASN A 260 -1.87 -20.29 -4.55
C ASN A 260 -0.92 -19.08 -4.47
N ILE A 261 -0.48 -18.69 -3.27
CA ILE A 261 0.53 -17.64 -3.09
C ILE A 261 1.91 -18.17 -3.45
N LEU A 262 2.25 -19.40 -3.05
CA LEU A 262 3.52 -20.01 -3.44
C LEU A 262 3.64 -20.17 -4.96
N GLU A 263 2.56 -20.57 -5.63
CA GLU A 263 2.48 -20.62 -7.09
C GLU A 263 2.73 -19.24 -7.74
N LYS A 264 2.20 -18.17 -7.14
CA LYS A 264 2.46 -16.79 -7.58
C LYS A 264 3.94 -16.40 -7.42
N LEU A 265 4.58 -16.78 -6.32
CA LEU A 265 6.01 -16.53 -6.09
C LEU A 265 6.88 -17.24 -7.13
N VAL A 266 6.59 -18.52 -7.40
CA VAL A 266 7.29 -19.31 -8.43
C VAL A 266 7.16 -18.66 -9.80
N ARG A 267 5.93 -18.33 -10.22
CA ARG A 267 5.69 -17.64 -11.51
C ARG A 267 6.40 -16.29 -11.59
N THR A 268 6.41 -15.52 -10.50
CA THR A 268 7.11 -14.24 -10.45
C THR A 268 8.60 -14.41 -10.66
N ALA A 269 9.22 -15.42 -10.04
CA ALA A 269 10.63 -15.72 -10.25
C ALA A 269 10.90 -16.16 -11.70
N GLU A 270 10.03 -16.96 -12.30
CA GLU A 270 10.14 -17.33 -13.72
C GLU A 270 9.99 -16.15 -14.68
N ASP A 271 9.06 -15.24 -14.40
CA ASP A 271 8.88 -13.99 -15.15
C ASP A 271 10.17 -13.17 -15.07
N VAL A 272 10.74 -13.02 -13.87
CA VAL A 272 11.98 -12.28 -13.67
C VAL A 272 13.11 -12.89 -14.51
N ILE A 273 13.32 -14.21 -14.51
CA ILE A 273 14.32 -14.87 -15.38
C ILE A 273 14.11 -14.50 -16.85
N THR A 274 12.85 -14.54 -17.31
CA THR A 274 12.48 -14.29 -18.70
C THR A 274 12.78 -12.84 -19.11
N TYR A 275 12.52 -11.87 -18.23
CA TYR A 275 12.81 -10.46 -18.46
C TYR A 275 14.27 -10.07 -18.22
N SER A 276 15.02 -10.83 -17.40
CA SER A 276 16.44 -10.63 -17.14
C SER A 276 17.37 -11.27 -18.19
N GLY A 277 16.85 -12.08 -19.11
CA GLY A 277 17.58 -12.59 -20.28
C GLY A 277 17.99 -11.51 -21.30
N ILE A 278 17.67 -10.24 -21.02
CA ILE A 278 18.05 -9.06 -21.80
C ILE A 278 19.19 -8.37 -21.03
N PRO A 279 20.32 -8.02 -21.65
CA PRO A 279 21.46 -7.41 -20.96
C PRO A 279 21.03 -6.06 -20.35
N THR A 280 20.75 -6.05 -19.06
CA THR A 280 20.40 -4.83 -18.31
C THR A 280 21.55 -4.40 -17.41
N THR A 281 21.58 -3.10 -17.12
CA THR A 281 22.58 -2.40 -16.31
C THR A 281 22.71 -2.99 -14.89
N LEU A 282 23.85 -2.76 -14.22
CA LEU A 282 24.15 -3.26 -12.86
C LEU A 282 23.02 -3.07 -11.83
N VAL A 283 22.28 -1.96 -11.91
CA VAL A 283 21.19 -1.62 -10.97
C VAL A 283 19.99 -2.57 -11.09
N ALA A 284 19.71 -3.09 -12.29
CA ALA A 284 18.66 -4.08 -12.47
C ALA A 284 19.05 -5.44 -11.87
N HIS A 285 20.35 -5.78 -11.89
CA HIS A 285 20.85 -7.02 -11.29
C HIS A 285 20.67 -7.05 -9.76
N GLU A 286 20.91 -5.96 -9.05
CA GLU A 286 20.75 -5.93 -7.58
C GLU A 286 19.28 -6.12 -7.13
N GLU A 287 18.33 -5.47 -7.80
CA GLU A 287 16.91 -5.62 -7.48
C GLU A 287 16.39 -7.03 -7.82
N VAL A 288 16.83 -7.59 -8.96
CA VAL A 288 16.53 -8.97 -9.36
C VAL A 288 17.09 -9.97 -8.34
N ASP A 289 18.33 -9.80 -7.92
CA ASP A 289 18.98 -10.64 -6.90
C ASP A 289 18.21 -10.59 -5.57
N ARG A 290 17.79 -9.40 -5.12
CA ARG A 290 16.96 -9.27 -3.91
C ARG A 290 15.60 -9.92 -4.05
N ILE A 291 14.96 -9.84 -5.22
CA ILE A 291 13.69 -10.52 -5.48
C ILE A 291 13.86 -12.03 -5.34
N PHE A 292 14.88 -12.62 -5.98
CA PHE A 292 15.19 -14.04 -5.82
C PHE A 292 15.48 -14.42 -4.38
N TYR A 293 16.29 -13.62 -3.68
CA TYR A 293 16.62 -13.85 -2.28
C TYR A 293 15.36 -14.00 -1.42
N PHE A 294 14.43 -13.05 -1.51
CA PHE A 294 13.21 -13.10 -0.72
C PHE A 294 12.29 -14.25 -1.13
N ILE A 295 12.15 -14.51 -2.43
CA ILE A 295 11.35 -15.66 -2.91
C ILE A 295 11.90 -16.96 -2.33
N PHE A 296 13.21 -17.22 -2.43
CA PHE A 296 13.79 -18.46 -1.90
C PHE A 296 13.71 -18.54 -0.38
N LYS A 297 13.87 -17.43 0.33
CA LYS A 297 13.70 -17.39 1.78
C LYS A 297 12.28 -17.76 2.20
N ILE A 298 11.28 -17.15 1.56
CA ILE A 298 9.86 -17.44 1.84
C ILE A 298 9.55 -18.90 1.56
N LEU A 299 9.99 -19.40 0.39
CA LEU A 299 9.80 -20.78 0.01
C LEU A 299 10.47 -21.73 1.02
N LEU A 300 11.76 -21.53 1.32
CA LEU A 300 12.48 -22.37 2.27
C LEU A 300 11.81 -22.40 3.65
N LEU A 301 11.44 -21.24 4.20
CA LEU A 301 10.77 -21.18 5.51
C LEU A 301 9.43 -21.91 5.48
N THR A 302 8.61 -21.67 4.45
CA THR A 302 7.30 -22.33 4.33
C THR A 302 7.43 -23.85 4.26
N LEU A 303 8.44 -24.35 3.53
CA LEU A 303 8.65 -25.80 3.38
C LEU A 303 9.22 -26.47 4.62
N MET A 304 10.08 -25.76 5.35
CA MET A 304 10.60 -26.24 6.63
C MET A 304 9.51 -26.34 7.69
N GLU A 305 8.59 -25.38 7.73
CA GLU A 305 7.52 -25.33 8.75
C GLU A 305 6.27 -26.11 8.37
N TYR A 306 5.92 -26.16 7.08
CA TYR A 306 4.66 -26.72 6.57
C TYR A 306 4.90 -27.62 5.34
N PRO A 307 5.61 -28.73 5.47
CA PRO A 307 5.96 -29.61 4.35
C PRO A 307 4.73 -30.17 3.61
N GLU A 308 3.60 -30.32 4.30
CA GLU A 308 2.33 -30.81 3.74
C GLU A 308 1.69 -29.89 2.69
N VAL A 309 2.13 -28.63 2.61
CA VAL A 309 1.66 -27.69 1.57
C VAL A 309 2.10 -28.15 0.17
N ILE A 310 3.17 -28.94 0.07
CA ILE A 310 3.59 -29.59 -1.17
C ILE A 310 2.91 -30.95 -1.31
N ASN A 311 2.20 -31.14 -2.43
CA ASN A 311 1.74 -32.45 -2.89
C ASN A 311 2.57 -32.92 -4.09
N GLU A 312 2.44 -34.20 -4.47
CA GLU A 312 3.27 -34.81 -5.53
C GLU A 312 3.26 -34.02 -6.86
N LYS A 313 2.10 -33.46 -7.25
CA LYS A 313 1.99 -32.63 -8.45
C LYS A 313 2.80 -31.34 -8.31
N TYR A 314 2.64 -30.66 -7.17
CA TYR A 314 3.32 -29.40 -6.90
C TYR A 314 4.83 -29.58 -6.74
N SER A 315 5.27 -30.71 -6.18
CA SER A 315 6.69 -31.08 -6.13
C SER A 315 7.34 -31.06 -7.53
N LYS A 316 6.72 -31.73 -8.52
CA LYS A 316 7.26 -31.78 -9.90
C LYS A 316 7.33 -30.41 -10.58
N GLU A 317 6.39 -29.51 -10.30
CA GLU A 317 6.44 -28.12 -10.79
C GLU A 317 7.58 -27.35 -10.11
N PHE A 318 7.78 -27.58 -8.82
CA PHE A 318 8.84 -26.96 -8.05
C PHE A 318 10.24 -27.46 -8.44
N GLU A 319 10.41 -28.75 -8.71
CA GLU A 319 11.67 -29.30 -9.24
C GLU A 319 12.07 -28.67 -10.57
N LYS A 320 11.10 -28.50 -11.49
CA LYS A 320 11.33 -27.80 -12.77
C LYS A 320 11.76 -26.36 -12.54
N PHE A 321 11.12 -25.68 -11.58
CA PHE A 321 11.48 -24.33 -11.18
C PHE A 321 12.91 -24.26 -10.63
N ILE A 322 13.27 -25.12 -9.68
CA ILE A 322 14.62 -25.17 -9.09
C ILE A 322 15.67 -25.37 -10.18
N LYS A 323 15.44 -26.31 -11.11
CA LYS A 323 16.36 -26.52 -12.23
C LYS A 323 16.52 -25.27 -13.09
N LYS A 324 15.41 -24.65 -13.51
CA LYS A 324 15.42 -23.44 -14.34
C LYS A 324 16.13 -22.27 -13.67
N VAL A 325 15.96 -22.13 -12.35
CA VAL A 325 16.64 -21.12 -11.54
C VAL A 325 18.12 -21.43 -11.40
N GLY A 326 18.50 -22.69 -11.16
CA GLY A 326 19.90 -23.13 -11.05
C GLY A 326 20.68 -22.95 -12.35
N ASP A 327 20.02 -23.08 -13.51
CA ASP A 327 20.62 -22.78 -14.82
C ASP A 327 20.88 -21.27 -15.03
N PHE A 328 20.21 -20.40 -14.26
CA PHE A 328 20.29 -18.93 -14.37
C PHE A 328 21.18 -18.29 -13.30
N LEU A 329 21.09 -18.73 -12.04
CA LEU A 329 21.81 -18.14 -10.91
C LEU A 329 23.26 -18.63 -10.85
N ASP A 330 24.19 -17.70 -10.68
CA ASP A 330 25.59 -17.99 -10.41
C ASP A 330 26.02 -17.57 -8.99
N GLU A 331 27.23 -17.94 -8.59
CA GLU A 331 27.79 -17.67 -7.25
C GLU A 331 27.94 -16.18 -6.92
N LYS A 332 27.82 -15.28 -7.89
CA LYS A 332 27.93 -13.83 -7.68
C LYS A 332 26.64 -13.22 -7.15
N TYR A 333 25.51 -13.92 -7.30
CA TYR A 333 24.23 -13.49 -6.74
C TYR A 333 24.18 -13.75 -5.23
N TYR A 334 23.76 -12.75 -4.46
CA TYR A 334 23.49 -12.87 -3.03
C TYR A 334 22.44 -13.95 -2.73
N ALA A 335 21.46 -14.13 -3.62
CA ALA A 335 20.44 -15.16 -3.51
C ALA A 335 20.98 -16.60 -3.62
N TYR A 336 22.18 -16.79 -4.19
CA TYR A 336 22.73 -18.12 -4.52
C TYR A 336 22.85 -19.03 -3.29
N ASN A 337 23.33 -18.51 -2.15
CA ASN A 337 23.47 -19.30 -0.94
C ASN A 337 22.11 -19.77 -0.37
N VAL A 338 21.08 -18.94 -0.51
CA VAL A 338 19.71 -19.30 -0.08
C VAL A 338 19.12 -20.33 -1.04
N PHE A 339 19.36 -20.16 -2.35
CA PHE A 339 18.97 -21.12 -3.36
C PHE A 339 19.56 -22.50 -3.09
N GLN A 340 20.87 -22.60 -2.79
CA GLN A 340 21.49 -23.88 -2.45
C GLN A 340 20.86 -24.54 -1.21
N ALA A 341 20.49 -23.75 -0.19
CA ALA A 341 19.81 -24.28 0.98
C ALA A 341 18.43 -24.84 0.64
N LEU A 342 17.68 -24.14 -0.21
CA LEU A 342 16.38 -24.58 -0.73
C LEU A 342 16.51 -25.87 -1.55
N GLU A 343 17.44 -25.91 -2.50
CA GLU A 343 17.70 -27.09 -3.33
C GLU A 343 18.07 -28.33 -2.50
N ARG A 344 18.97 -28.17 -1.50
CA ARG A 344 19.35 -29.26 -0.60
C ARG A 344 18.16 -29.76 0.22
N HIS A 345 17.36 -28.85 0.76
CA HIS A 345 16.19 -29.20 1.57
C HIS A 345 15.18 -30.01 0.75
N MET A 346 14.93 -29.61 -0.49
CA MET A 346 14.05 -30.32 -1.42
C MET A 346 14.57 -31.74 -1.73
N SER A 347 15.86 -31.85 -2.04
CA SER A 347 16.50 -33.13 -2.39
C SER A 347 16.49 -34.15 -1.25
N GLN A 348 16.40 -33.69 0.01
CA GLN A 348 16.44 -34.54 1.19
C GLN A 348 15.06 -34.96 1.72
N ASN A 349 14.01 -34.17 1.45
CA ASN A 349 12.71 -34.30 2.13
C ASN A 349 11.52 -34.61 1.20
N ILE A 350 11.72 -34.66 -0.13
CA ILE A 350 10.63 -34.89 -1.10
C ILE A 350 10.90 -36.18 -1.91
N VAL A 351 11.20 -37.27 -1.20
CA VAL A 351 11.24 -38.64 -1.76
C VAL A 351 9.98 -39.39 -1.35
#